data_AF-A0A538IL52-F1
#
_entry.id   AF-A0A538IL52-F1
#
_cell.length_a   1.000
_cell.length_b   1.000
_cell.length_c   1.000
_cell.angle_alpha   90.00
_cell.angle_beta   90.00
_cell.angle_gamma   90.00
#
_symmetry.space_group_name_H-M   'P 1'
#
loop_
_entity.id
_entity.type
_entity.pdbx_description
1 polymer ?
#
loop_
_entity_poly.entity_id
_entity_poly.type
_entity_poly.pdbx_seq_one_letter_code
_entity_poly.pdbx_strand_id
1 'polypeptide(L)'
;MATKSKPRAKGGAAPGAPKPKIEPRKTPLLRRAWFRRTTAIVLAVLALWIALFVWGRVSRSSALRSYETKLFNAGRPFFQDIQQGANSMQQAIANFKLGTMNATALRANSAKWEQDFGAAGLAITKLKPPSELKGAQFDLLVALADYVGVARFYVVVQKQSDLAASIPASLKAQKTAASNQLQLLEQQVADAQSRADATYTQAMAAISDLAAKWHVKAKNPFPPAPGVIQPPGTSGLPPNPLTP
;
A
#
# COMPACT_ATOMS: atom_id res chain seq x y z
N MET A 1 64.33 -12.91 106.56
CA MET A 1 62.87 -13.17 106.59
C MET A 1 62.19 -12.13 105.73
N ALA A 2 61.44 -12.52 104.70
CA ALA A 2 60.42 -11.68 104.07
C ALA A 2 59.42 -12.59 103.35
N THR A 3 58.17 -12.53 103.79
CA THR A 3 57.04 -13.29 103.31
C THR A 3 56.40 -12.65 102.07
N LYS A 4 55.90 -13.55 101.21
CA LYS A 4 55.12 -13.40 99.96
C LYS A 4 54.26 -12.14 99.79
N SER A 5 54.19 -11.66 98.54
CA SER A 5 52.92 -11.34 97.87
C SER A 5 53.01 -11.64 96.37
N LYS A 6 51.99 -12.33 95.85
CA LYS A 6 51.78 -12.76 94.44
C LYS A 6 50.91 -11.68 93.76
N PRO A 7 50.99 -11.48 92.43
CA PRO A 7 50.10 -12.28 91.58
C PRO A 7 50.66 -12.71 90.21
N ARG A 8 50.20 -13.93 89.87
CA ARG A 8 49.85 -14.57 88.58
C ARG A 8 49.70 -13.56 87.40
N ALA A 9 50.14 -13.83 86.17
CA ALA A 9 49.83 -15.05 85.42
C ALA A 9 50.90 -15.46 84.39
N LYS A 10 51.02 -16.77 84.26
CA LYS A 10 51.91 -17.55 83.41
C LYS A 10 51.61 -17.32 81.93
N GLY A 11 52.60 -16.80 81.20
CA GLY A 11 52.86 -17.26 79.83
C GLY A 11 53.48 -18.65 79.92
N GLY A 12 52.98 -19.60 79.13
CA GLY A 12 53.48 -20.97 79.12
C GLY A 12 52.53 -21.88 78.37
N ALA A 13 52.82 -22.07 77.08
CA ALA A 13 52.07 -22.89 76.15
C ALA A 13 51.92 -24.33 76.64
N ALA A 14 50.72 -24.89 76.48
CA ALA A 14 50.49 -26.32 76.51
C ALA A 14 50.28 -26.82 75.07
N PRO A 15 50.90 -27.95 74.68
CA PRO A 15 50.76 -28.54 73.36
C PRO A 15 49.52 -29.44 73.32
N GLY A 16 48.65 -29.27 72.34
CA GLY A 16 47.56 -30.23 72.12
C GLY A 16 46.32 -29.64 71.47
N ALA A 17 46.29 -29.68 70.14
CA ALA A 17 45.12 -30.05 69.33
C ALA A 17 45.50 -29.89 67.84
N PRO A 18 45.38 -30.92 66.99
CA PRO A 18 45.50 -30.70 65.55
C PRO A 18 44.35 -29.78 65.12
N LYS A 19 44.69 -28.66 64.48
CA LYS A 19 43.72 -27.76 63.87
C LYS A 19 42.80 -28.59 62.96
N PRO A 20 41.47 -28.44 63.02
CA PRO A 20 40.60 -29.12 62.06
C PRO A 20 40.99 -28.63 60.67
N LYS A 21 41.32 -29.59 59.79
CA LYS A 21 41.54 -29.34 58.38
C LYS A 21 40.20 -28.87 57.82
N ILE A 22 40.04 -27.55 57.66
CA ILE A 22 38.90 -27.00 56.94
C ILE A 22 39.13 -27.38 55.49
N GLU A 23 38.59 -28.52 55.07
CA GLU A 23 38.49 -28.84 53.66
C GLU A 23 37.66 -27.72 53.00
N PRO A 24 38.13 -27.14 51.88
CA PRO A 24 37.33 -26.20 51.14
C PRO A 24 36.07 -26.93 50.70
N ARG A 25 34.92 -26.53 51.25
CA ARG A 25 33.60 -27.04 50.88
C ARG A 25 33.45 -26.80 49.38
N LYS A 26 33.72 -27.83 48.56
CA LYS A 26 33.50 -27.83 47.11
C LYS A 26 31.99 -27.72 46.90
N THR A 27 31.47 -26.51 46.92
CA THR A 27 30.14 -26.24 46.37
C THR A 27 30.21 -26.56 44.89
N PRO A 28 29.34 -27.44 44.37
CA PRO A 28 29.53 -27.99 43.04
C PRO A 28 29.36 -26.88 41.99
N LEU A 29 30.48 -26.52 41.34
CA LEU A 29 30.54 -25.63 40.18
C LEU A 29 29.65 -26.11 39.00
N LEU A 30 29.13 -27.33 39.08
CA LEU A 30 28.14 -27.92 38.16
C LEU A 30 26.89 -27.06 38.00
N ARG A 31 26.38 -26.41 39.05
CA ARG A 31 25.19 -25.54 38.93
C ARG A 31 25.46 -24.32 38.06
N ARG A 32 26.65 -23.72 38.14
CA ARG A 32 27.03 -22.53 37.34
C ARG A 32 27.24 -22.88 35.87
N ALA A 33 27.85 -24.02 35.56
CA ALA A 33 28.03 -24.49 34.19
C ALA A 33 26.70 -24.90 33.54
N TRP A 34 25.83 -25.57 34.30
CA TRP A 34 24.48 -25.92 33.85
C TRP A 34 23.63 -24.67 33.59
N PHE A 35 23.62 -23.71 34.52
CA PHE A 35 22.91 -22.43 34.35
C PHE A 35 23.42 -21.66 33.12
N ARG A 36 24.75 -21.57 32.91
CA ARG A 36 25.32 -20.93 31.72
C ARG A 36 24.91 -21.62 30.42
N ARG A 37 24.84 -22.96 30.41
CA ARG A 37 24.38 -23.73 29.25
C ARG A 37 22.88 -23.51 28.99
N THR A 38 22.03 -23.51 30.01
CA THR A 38 20.60 -23.21 29.83
C THR A 38 20.38 -21.77 29.39
N THR A 39 21.08 -20.79 29.96
CA THR A 39 20.99 -19.39 29.49
C THR A 39 21.47 -19.25 28.04
N ALA A 40 22.55 -19.92 27.65
CA ALA A 40 23.03 -19.90 26.26
C ALA A 40 22.02 -20.55 25.29
N ILE A 41 21.38 -21.65 25.69
CA ILE A 41 20.33 -22.30 24.89
C ILE A 41 19.10 -21.38 24.76
N VAL A 42 18.65 -20.76 25.85
CA VAL A 42 17.51 -19.83 25.82
C VAL A 42 17.80 -18.63 24.93
N LEU A 43 19.00 -18.05 25.01
CA LEU A 43 19.43 -16.95 24.14
C LEU A 43 19.53 -17.39 22.67
N ALA A 44 20.04 -18.59 22.39
CA ALA A 44 20.09 -19.14 21.04
C ALA A 44 18.69 -19.36 20.44
N VAL A 45 17.75 -19.87 21.24
CA VAL A 45 16.35 -20.04 20.84
C VAL A 45 15.67 -18.69 20.60
N LEU A 46 15.89 -17.70 21.47
CA LEU A 46 15.40 -16.33 21.28
C LEU A 46 15.98 -15.68 20.01
N ALA A 47 17.29 -15.84 19.78
CA ALA A 47 17.95 -15.34 18.58
C ALA A 47 17.41 -16.00 17.31
N LEU A 48 17.20 -17.33 17.33
CA LEU A 48 16.57 -18.06 16.23
C LEU A 48 15.14 -17.55 15.98
N TRP A 49 14.37 -17.32 17.04
CA TRP A 49 12.99 -16.84 16.94
C TRP A 49 12.93 -15.43 16.35
N ILE A 50 13.82 -14.53 16.79
CA ILE A 50 13.97 -13.18 16.22
C ILE A 50 14.41 -13.28 14.75
N ALA A 51 15.36 -14.14 14.41
CA ALA A 51 15.83 -14.33 13.04
C ALA A 51 14.70 -14.84 12.12
N LEU A 52 13.89 -15.81 12.57
CA LEU A 52 12.73 -16.31 11.83
C LEU A 52 11.65 -15.23 11.67
N PHE A 53 11.40 -14.44 12.71
CA PHE A 53 10.44 -13.33 12.67
C PHE A 53 10.88 -12.24 11.67
N VAL A 54 12.14 -11.84 11.72
CA VAL A 54 12.73 -10.88 10.78
C VAL A 54 12.71 -11.43 9.36
N TRP A 55 13.08 -12.70 9.16
CA TRP A 55 13.04 -13.36 7.86
C TRP A 55 11.64 -13.39 7.27
N GLY A 56 10.63 -13.79 8.06
CA GLY A 56 9.23 -13.79 7.65
C GLY A 56 8.75 -12.41 7.23
N ARG A 57 9.14 -11.36 7.97
CA ARG A 57 8.81 -9.97 7.65
C ARG A 57 9.48 -9.49 6.37
N VAL A 58 10.79 -9.72 6.21
CA VAL A 58 11.55 -9.35 5.01
C VAL A 58 11.02 -10.07 3.76
N SER A 59 10.69 -11.35 3.88
CA SER A 59 10.09 -12.13 2.78
C SER A 59 8.74 -11.57 2.34
N ARG A 60 7.87 -11.20 3.28
CA ARG A 60 6.55 -10.60 3.00
C ARG A 60 6.70 -9.21 2.36
N SER A 61 7.58 -8.37 2.89
CA SER A 61 7.87 -7.04 2.33
C SER A 61 8.44 -7.10 0.91
N SER A 62 9.28 -8.10 0.61
CA SER A 62 9.82 -8.32 -0.76
C SER A 62 8.72 -8.77 -1.73
N ALA A 63 7.88 -9.72 -1.31
CA ALA A 63 6.74 -10.18 -2.11
C ALA A 63 5.76 -9.04 -2.42
N LEU A 64 5.48 -8.18 -1.44
CA LEU A 64 4.62 -6.99 -1.63
C LEU A 64 5.22 -6.00 -2.64
N ARG A 65 6.50 -5.64 -2.50
CA ARG A 65 7.18 -4.75 -3.47
C ARG A 65 7.15 -5.32 -4.89
N SER A 66 7.40 -6.62 -5.03
CA SER A 66 7.35 -7.28 -6.35
C SER A 66 5.94 -7.24 -6.93
N TYR A 67 4.93 -7.49 -6.10
CA TYR A 67 3.53 -7.41 -6.51
C TYR A 67 3.13 -5.98 -6.91
N GLU A 68 3.43 -4.95 -6.10
CA GLU A 68 3.14 -3.55 -6.42
C GLU A 68 3.76 -3.13 -7.76
N THR A 69 5.02 -3.52 -8.00
CA THR A 69 5.71 -3.22 -9.27
C THR A 69 5.01 -3.89 -10.46
N LYS A 70 4.61 -5.15 -10.30
CA LYS A 70 3.87 -5.88 -11.34
C LYS A 70 2.48 -5.28 -11.57
N LEU A 71 1.79 -4.88 -10.51
CA LEU A 71 0.49 -4.24 -10.56
C LEU A 71 0.56 -2.90 -11.29
N PHE A 72 1.55 -2.07 -10.95
CA PHE A 72 1.79 -0.79 -11.61
C PHE A 72 2.07 -0.97 -13.10
N ASN A 73 2.93 -1.93 -13.47
CA ASN A 73 3.26 -2.20 -14.86
C ASN A 73 2.08 -2.76 -15.65
N ALA A 74 1.28 -3.64 -15.03
CA ALA A 74 0.07 -4.20 -15.64
C ALA A 74 -1.00 -3.12 -15.86
N GLY A 75 -1.18 -2.22 -14.89
CA GLY A 75 -2.15 -1.11 -14.97
C GLY A 75 -1.65 0.13 -15.71
N ARG A 76 -0.41 0.12 -16.23
CA ARG A 76 0.22 1.31 -16.83
C ARG A 76 -0.61 1.99 -17.93
N PRO A 77 -1.23 1.28 -18.89
CA PRO A 77 -2.07 1.90 -19.91
C PRO A 77 -3.24 2.68 -19.28
N PHE A 78 -3.95 2.06 -18.33
CA PHE A 78 -5.00 2.72 -17.57
C PHE A 78 -4.49 3.96 -16.84
N PHE A 79 -3.39 3.83 -16.07
CA PHE A 79 -2.83 4.95 -15.29
C PHE A 79 -2.41 6.15 -16.15
N GLN A 80 -1.94 5.90 -17.38
CA GLN A 80 -1.57 6.97 -18.31
C GLN A 80 -2.79 7.77 -18.79
N ASP A 81 -3.90 7.10 -19.04
CA ASP A 81 -5.11 7.74 -19.54
C ASP A 81 -5.94 8.40 -18.41
N ILE A 82 -5.80 7.97 -17.14
CA ILE A 82 -6.53 8.57 -16.01
C ILE A 82 -5.79 9.69 -15.27
N GLN A 83 -4.49 9.89 -15.49
CA GLN A 83 -3.71 10.96 -14.83
C GLN A 83 -4.08 12.36 -15.34
N GLN A 84 -4.10 13.38 -14.47
CA GLN A 84 -4.33 14.78 -14.84
C GLN A 84 -3.27 15.28 -15.84
N GLY A 85 -3.69 15.63 -17.05
CA GLY A 85 -2.83 16.12 -18.13
C GLY A 85 -3.58 16.19 -19.47
N ALA A 86 -2.99 16.84 -20.48
CA ALA A 86 -3.61 17.22 -21.76
C ALA A 86 -4.39 16.10 -22.49
N ASN A 87 -4.07 14.84 -22.21
CA ASN A 87 -4.62 13.66 -22.87
C ASN A 87 -5.44 12.75 -21.94
N SER A 88 -5.79 13.20 -20.74
CA SER A 88 -6.53 12.40 -19.77
C SER A 88 -7.99 12.21 -20.18
N MET A 89 -8.60 11.12 -19.72
CA MET A 89 -10.03 10.86 -19.89
C MET A 89 -10.87 12.07 -19.45
N GLN A 90 -10.52 12.64 -18.30
CA GLN A 90 -11.24 13.79 -17.74
C GLN A 90 -11.10 15.05 -18.57
N GLN A 91 -9.90 15.32 -19.10
CA GLN A 91 -9.66 16.49 -19.92
C GLN A 91 -10.34 16.35 -21.29
N ALA A 92 -10.33 15.15 -21.88
CA ALA A 92 -11.06 14.89 -23.12
C ALA A 92 -12.58 15.05 -22.93
N ILE A 93 -13.13 14.56 -21.81
CA ILE A 93 -14.52 14.76 -21.43
C ILE A 93 -14.84 16.25 -21.25
N ALA A 94 -13.99 16.98 -20.51
CA ALA A 94 -14.17 18.41 -20.29
C ALA A 94 -14.11 19.19 -21.62
N ASN A 95 -13.15 18.87 -22.49
CA ASN A 95 -13.01 19.48 -23.80
C ASN A 95 -14.23 19.20 -24.70
N PHE A 96 -14.80 18.00 -24.62
CA PHE A 96 -16.04 17.68 -25.33
C PHE A 96 -17.21 18.53 -24.82
N LYS A 97 -17.38 18.65 -23.50
CA LYS A 97 -18.43 19.49 -22.89
C LYS A 97 -18.25 20.98 -23.23
N LEU A 98 -17.01 21.46 -23.34
CA LEU A 98 -16.69 22.83 -23.74
C LEU A 98 -16.77 23.06 -25.27
N GLY A 99 -17.05 22.01 -26.05
CA GLY A 99 -17.10 22.08 -27.52
C GLY A 99 -15.73 22.27 -28.18
N THR A 100 -14.63 22.15 -27.43
CA THR A 100 -13.26 22.29 -27.95
C THR A 100 -12.72 20.98 -28.55
N MET A 101 -13.35 19.84 -28.24
CA MET A 101 -13.08 18.55 -28.86
C MET A 101 -14.26 18.11 -29.73
N ASN A 102 -13.97 17.69 -30.97
CA ASN A 102 -15.00 17.17 -31.85
C ASN A 102 -15.43 15.74 -31.48
N ALA A 103 -16.63 15.39 -31.94
CA ALA A 103 -17.30 14.13 -31.62
C ALA A 103 -16.51 12.89 -32.10
N THR A 104 -15.81 13.00 -33.24
CA THR A 104 -14.94 11.95 -33.81
C THR A 104 -13.71 11.69 -32.93
N ALA A 105 -13.09 12.74 -32.40
CA ALA A 105 -11.93 12.66 -31.51
C ALA A 105 -12.31 12.04 -30.16
N LEU A 106 -13.47 12.41 -29.61
CA LEU A 106 -13.99 11.76 -28.40
C LEU A 106 -14.20 10.26 -28.64
N ARG A 107 -14.81 9.86 -29.76
CA ARG A 107 -15.03 8.44 -30.09
C ARG A 107 -13.72 7.66 -30.19
N ALA A 108 -12.71 8.24 -30.84
CA ALA A 108 -11.39 7.62 -30.95
C ALA A 108 -10.75 7.44 -29.56
N ASN A 109 -10.86 8.45 -28.69
CA ASN A 109 -10.38 8.37 -27.32
C ASN A 109 -11.15 7.34 -26.49
N SER A 110 -12.48 7.30 -26.59
CA SER A 110 -13.32 6.30 -25.90
C SER A 110 -12.95 4.87 -26.30
N ALA A 111 -12.72 4.61 -27.59
CA ALA A 111 -12.29 3.31 -28.07
C ALA A 111 -10.89 2.93 -27.55
N LYS A 112 -9.97 3.91 -27.52
CA LYS A 112 -8.65 3.74 -26.93
C LYS A 112 -8.75 3.40 -25.43
N TRP A 113 -9.51 4.15 -24.65
CA TRP A 113 -9.69 3.91 -23.22
C TRP A 113 -10.29 2.53 -22.95
N GLU A 114 -11.32 2.14 -23.70
CA GLU A 114 -11.91 0.80 -23.58
C GLU A 114 -10.85 -0.30 -23.77
N GLN A 115 -10.01 -0.15 -24.80
CA GLN A 115 -8.92 -1.07 -25.08
C GLN A 115 -7.85 -1.07 -23.98
N ASP A 116 -7.38 0.11 -23.57
CA ASP A 116 -6.29 0.24 -22.60
C ASP A 116 -6.73 -0.20 -21.19
N PHE A 117 -7.96 0.09 -20.80
CA PHE A 117 -8.53 -0.33 -19.53
C PHE A 117 -8.82 -1.84 -19.53
N GLY A 118 -9.35 -2.37 -20.63
CA GLY A 118 -9.55 -3.81 -20.81
C GLY A 118 -8.23 -4.58 -20.78
N ALA A 119 -7.21 -4.08 -21.46
CA ALA A 119 -5.87 -4.67 -21.47
C ALA A 119 -5.23 -4.63 -20.06
N ALA A 120 -5.38 -3.51 -19.34
CA ALA A 120 -4.94 -3.40 -17.95
C ALA A 120 -5.65 -4.43 -17.05
N GLY A 121 -6.97 -4.56 -17.15
CA GLY A 121 -7.74 -5.56 -16.40
C GLY A 121 -7.29 -7.01 -16.69
N LEU A 122 -7.05 -7.34 -17.95
CA LEU A 122 -6.53 -8.66 -18.36
C LEU A 122 -5.10 -8.92 -17.87
N ALA A 123 -4.27 -7.88 -17.79
CA ALA A 123 -2.92 -8.01 -17.24
C ALA A 123 -2.96 -8.20 -15.72
N ILE A 124 -3.83 -7.45 -15.02
CA ILE A 124 -3.97 -7.49 -13.56
C ILE A 124 -4.58 -8.83 -13.10
N THR A 125 -5.59 -9.37 -13.79
CA THR A 125 -6.18 -10.69 -13.45
C THR A 125 -5.18 -11.83 -13.45
N LYS A 126 -4.10 -11.74 -14.26
CA LYS A 126 -3.03 -12.75 -14.33
C LYS A 126 -2.05 -12.66 -13.16
N LEU A 127 -2.07 -11.57 -12.39
CA LEU A 127 -1.20 -11.39 -11.23
C LEU A 127 -1.68 -12.26 -10.07
N LYS A 128 -0.72 -12.83 -9.34
CA LYS A 128 -0.97 -13.53 -8.09
C LYS A 128 -0.71 -12.57 -6.93
N PRO A 129 -1.76 -12.08 -6.25
CA PRO A 129 -1.59 -11.19 -5.11
C PRO A 129 -1.22 -12.00 -3.87
N PRO A 130 -0.53 -11.38 -2.89
CA PRO A 130 -0.57 -11.83 -1.50
C PRO A 130 -2.02 -12.06 -1.05
N SER A 131 -2.27 -13.03 -0.17
CA SER A 131 -3.64 -13.35 0.29
C SER A 131 -4.40 -12.15 0.83
N GLU A 132 -3.69 -11.23 1.49
CA GLU A 132 -4.21 -9.99 2.09
C GLU A 132 -4.60 -8.93 1.04
N LEU A 133 -4.17 -9.08 -0.22
CA LEU A 133 -4.49 -8.15 -1.33
C LEU A 133 -5.48 -8.72 -2.36
N LYS A 134 -6.01 -9.93 -2.15
CA LYS A 134 -7.01 -10.49 -3.08
C LYS A 134 -8.25 -9.60 -3.21
N GLY A 135 -8.75 -9.06 -2.10
CA GLY A 135 -9.86 -8.11 -2.08
C GLY A 135 -9.53 -6.82 -2.83
N ALA A 136 -8.38 -6.20 -2.51
CA ALA A 136 -7.94 -4.98 -3.18
C ALA A 136 -7.74 -5.17 -4.69
N GLN A 137 -7.22 -6.32 -5.14
CA GLN A 137 -7.11 -6.62 -6.56
C GLN A 137 -8.48 -6.81 -7.21
N PHE A 138 -9.43 -7.46 -6.52
CA PHE A 138 -10.79 -7.60 -7.00
C PHE A 138 -11.47 -6.23 -7.16
N ASP A 139 -11.39 -5.37 -6.14
CA ASP A 139 -11.95 -4.03 -6.16
C ASP A 139 -11.33 -3.19 -7.30
N LEU A 140 -10.02 -3.29 -7.52
CA LEU A 140 -9.36 -2.64 -8.66
C LEU A 140 -9.88 -3.13 -10.01
N LEU A 141 -10.14 -4.42 -10.15
CA LEU A 141 -10.70 -5.00 -11.37
C LEU A 141 -12.15 -4.56 -11.60
N VAL A 142 -12.95 -4.42 -10.54
CA VAL A 142 -14.30 -3.84 -10.61
C VAL A 142 -14.24 -2.39 -11.06
N ALA A 143 -13.37 -1.58 -10.46
CA ALA A 143 -13.18 -0.19 -10.87
C ALA A 143 -12.78 -0.07 -12.36
N LEU A 144 -11.85 -0.91 -12.83
CA LEU A 144 -11.46 -0.95 -14.25
C LEU A 144 -12.63 -1.31 -15.17
N ALA A 145 -13.48 -2.26 -14.78
CA ALA A 145 -14.67 -2.62 -15.53
C ALA A 145 -15.68 -1.46 -15.58
N ASP A 146 -15.83 -0.71 -14.48
CA ASP A 146 -16.68 0.47 -14.45
C ASP A 146 -16.13 1.61 -15.33
N TYR A 147 -14.81 1.84 -15.35
CA TYR A 147 -14.19 2.80 -16.28
C TYR A 147 -14.34 2.40 -17.75
N VAL A 148 -14.28 1.10 -18.06
CA VAL A 148 -14.64 0.58 -19.40
C VAL A 148 -16.11 0.93 -19.73
N GLY A 149 -17.02 0.77 -18.76
CA GLY A 149 -18.41 1.19 -18.89
C GLY A 149 -18.55 2.69 -19.18
N VAL A 150 -17.84 3.54 -18.43
CA VAL A 150 -17.79 4.99 -18.64
C VAL A 150 -17.32 5.34 -20.04
N ALA A 151 -16.23 4.74 -20.52
CA ALA A 151 -15.71 4.96 -21.87
C ALA A 151 -16.77 4.62 -22.94
N ARG A 152 -17.49 3.50 -22.77
CA ARG A 152 -18.58 3.10 -23.68
C ARG A 152 -19.76 4.06 -23.65
N PHE A 153 -20.16 4.54 -22.47
CA PHE A 153 -21.27 5.49 -22.35
C PHE A 153 -20.98 6.82 -23.04
N TYR A 154 -19.74 7.29 -23.08
CA TYR A 154 -19.39 8.50 -23.81
C TYR A 154 -19.65 8.41 -25.32
N VAL A 155 -19.56 7.22 -25.91
CA VAL A 155 -19.96 7.00 -27.32
C VAL A 155 -21.47 7.21 -27.50
N VAL A 156 -22.28 6.82 -26.50
CA VAL A 156 -23.74 7.00 -26.52
C VAL A 156 -24.09 8.48 -26.32
N VAL A 157 -23.48 9.14 -25.35
CA VAL A 157 -23.64 10.60 -25.11
C VAL A 157 -23.31 11.37 -26.38
N GLN A 158 -22.22 11.03 -27.06
CA GLN A 158 -21.82 11.65 -28.30
C GLN A 158 -22.90 11.50 -29.39
N LYS A 159 -23.37 10.27 -29.65
CA LYS A 159 -24.43 10.03 -30.65
C LYS A 159 -25.72 10.79 -30.33
N GLN A 160 -26.09 10.87 -29.06
CA GLN A 160 -27.26 11.63 -28.62
C GLN A 160 -27.07 13.14 -28.79
N SER A 161 -25.85 13.66 -28.57
CA SER A 161 -25.50 15.05 -28.82
C SER A 161 -25.60 15.41 -30.31
N ASP A 162 -25.04 14.55 -31.19
CA ASP A 162 -25.13 14.72 -32.64
C ASP A 162 -26.60 14.70 -33.11
N LEU A 163 -27.41 13.79 -32.55
CA LEU A 163 -28.84 13.73 -32.84
C LEU A 163 -29.56 15.00 -32.36
N ALA A 164 -29.31 15.46 -31.13
CA ALA A 164 -29.92 16.68 -30.58
C ALA A 164 -29.56 17.93 -31.40
N ALA A 165 -28.33 18.00 -31.91
CA ALA A 165 -27.87 19.09 -32.78
C ALA A 165 -28.54 19.07 -34.17
N SER A 166 -28.87 17.88 -34.68
CA SER A 166 -29.53 17.72 -35.99
C SER A 166 -31.01 18.12 -36.01
N ILE A 167 -31.66 18.24 -34.85
CA ILE A 167 -33.08 18.59 -34.75
C ILE A 167 -33.29 20.08 -35.08
N PRO A 168 -34.15 20.40 -36.08
CA PRO A 168 -34.49 21.78 -36.42
C PRO A 168 -35.03 22.57 -35.22
N ALA A 169 -34.64 23.84 -35.10
CA ALA A 169 -35.08 24.71 -34.01
C ALA A 169 -36.61 24.93 -33.98
N SER A 170 -37.29 24.73 -35.11
CA SER A 170 -38.75 24.78 -35.21
C SER A 170 -39.43 23.66 -34.41
N LEU A 171 -38.76 22.53 -34.19
CA LEU A 171 -39.29 21.36 -33.49
C LEU A 171 -38.96 21.41 -31.99
N LYS A 172 -39.44 22.46 -31.31
CA LYS A 172 -39.11 22.77 -29.91
C LYS A 172 -39.29 21.58 -28.96
N ALA A 173 -40.42 20.86 -29.04
CA ALA A 173 -40.70 19.73 -28.14
C ALA A 173 -39.69 18.59 -28.29
N GLN A 174 -39.30 18.27 -29.53
CA GLN A 174 -38.33 17.22 -29.83
C GLN A 174 -36.93 17.63 -29.41
N LYS A 175 -36.58 18.91 -29.62
CA LYS A 175 -35.31 19.48 -29.16
C LYS A 175 -35.17 19.43 -27.64
N THR A 176 -36.22 19.81 -26.90
CA THR A 176 -36.25 19.71 -25.44
C THR A 176 -36.14 18.26 -24.97
N ALA A 177 -36.87 17.33 -25.59
CA ALA A 177 -36.79 15.91 -25.24
C ALA A 177 -35.38 15.35 -25.46
N ALA A 178 -34.73 15.69 -26.58
CA ALA A 178 -33.37 15.25 -26.89
C ALA A 178 -32.34 15.80 -25.89
N SER A 179 -32.48 17.07 -25.48
CA SER A 179 -31.65 17.69 -24.44
C SER A 179 -31.83 17.04 -23.07
N ASN A 180 -33.07 16.74 -22.67
CA ASN A 180 -33.34 16.05 -21.40
C ASN A 180 -32.73 14.65 -21.38
N GLN A 181 -32.80 13.93 -22.50
CA GLN A 181 -32.20 12.61 -22.63
C GLN A 181 -30.66 12.68 -22.60
N LEU A 182 -30.06 13.70 -23.21
CA LEU A 182 -28.62 13.96 -23.09
C LEU A 182 -28.21 14.19 -21.63
N GLN A 183 -28.93 15.05 -20.90
CA GLN A 183 -28.65 15.33 -19.48
C GLN A 183 -28.74 14.06 -18.62
N LEU A 184 -29.75 13.21 -18.86
CA LEU A 184 -29.90 11.95 -18.14
C LEU A 184 -28.72 11.00 -18.41
N LEU A 185 -28.27 10.90 -19.66
CA LEU A 185 -27.09 10.10 -20.01
C LEU A 185 -25.81 10.65 -19.37
N GLU A 186 -25.61 11.97 -19.38
CA GLU A 186 -24.46 12.60 -18.72
C GLU A 186 -24.48 12.36 -17.20
N GLN A 187 -25.65 12.36 -16.59
CA GLN A 187 -25.80 12.04 -15.16
C GLN A 187 -25.45 10.59 -14.86
N GLN A 188 -25.94 9.63 -15.67
CA GLN A 188 -25.58 8.22 -15.54
C GLN A 188 -24.08 7.99 -15.68
N VAL A 189 -23.42 8.73 -16.58
CA VAL A 189 -21.96 8.69 -16.73
C VAL A 189 -21.25 9.22 -15.49
N ALA A 190 -21.70 10.34 -14.94
CA ALA A 190 -21.14 10.90 -13.71
C ALA A 190 -21.28 9.94 -12.52
N ASP A 191 -22.44 9.28 -12.38
CA ASP A 191 -22.70 8.30 -11.33
C ASP A 191 -21.80 7.06 -11.50
N ALA A 192 -21.67 6.55 -12.73
CA ALA A 192 -20.78 5.43 -13.03
C ALA A 192 -19.31 5.77 -12.73
N GLN A 193 -18.87 6.97 -13.11
CA GLN A 193 -17.52 7.44 -12.82
C GLN A 193 -17.27 7.61 -11.32
N SER A 194 -18.24 8.16 -10.58
CA SER A 194 -18.15 8.31 -9.12
C SER A 194 -18.00 6.96 -8.40
N ARG A 195 -18.74 5.94 -8.83
CA ARG A 195 -18.60 4.57 -8.30
C ARG A 195 -17.24 3.95 -8.64
N ALA A 196 -16.76 4.16 -9.87
CA ALA A 196 -15.44 3.70 -10.28
C ALA A 196 -14.33 4.34 -9.44
N ASP A 197 -14.40 5.66 -9.24
CA ASP A 197 -13.46 6.45 -8.44
C ASP A 197 -13.43 5.99 -6.97
N ALA A 198 -14.61 5.74 -6.38
CA ALA A 198 -14.73 5.26 -5.00
C ALA A 198 -14.10 3.86 -4.83
N THR A 199 -14.42 2.94 -5.73
CA THR A 199 -13.91 1.56 -5.70
C THR A 199 -12.39 1.53 -5.94
N TYR A 200 -11.90 2.34 -6.87
CA TYR A 200 -10.46 2.51 -7.11
C TYR A 200 -9.75 3.05 -5.87
N THR A 201 -10.30 4.08 -5.24
CA THR A 201 -9.72 4.68 -4.02
C THR A 201 -9.65 3.67 -2.89
N GLN A 202 -10.69 2.88 -2.69
CA GLN A 202 -10.72 1.80 -1.70
C GLN A 202 -9.63 0.75 -1.99
N ALA A 203 -9.48 0.31 -3.24
CA ALA A 203 -8.46 -0.64 -3.64
C ALA A 203 -7.04 -0.11 -3.36
N MET A 204 -6.78 1.16 -3.72
CA MET A 204 -5.48 1.80 -3.49
C MET A 204 -5.19 2.02 -2.00
N ALA A 205 -6.20 2.39 -1.21
CA ALA A 205 -6.07 2.53 0.23
C ALA A 205 -5.70 1.18 0.89
N ALA A 206 -6.37 0.09 0.51
CA ALA A 206 -6.06 -1.24 1.03
C ALA A 206 -4.62 -1.70 0.70
N ILE A 207 -4.12 -1.37 -0.50
CA ILE A 207 -2.71 -1.65 -0.87
C ILE A 207 -1.77 -0.80 -0.02
N SER A 208 -2.05 0.50 0.15
CA SER A 208 -1.25 1.43 0.93
C SER A 208 -1.20 1.05 2.42
N ASP A 209 -2.33 0.67 3.01
CA ASP A 209 -2.42 0.24 4.41
C ASP A 209 -1.59 -1.03 4.65
N LEU A 210 -1.62 -1.97 3.70
CA LEU A 210 -0.79 -3.16 3.79
C LEU A 210 0.70 -2.83 3.65
N ALA A 211 1.05 -1.93 2.75
CA ALA A 211 2.42 -1.44 2.60
C ALA A 211 2.92 -0.77 3.88
N ALA A 212 2.09 0.06 4.53
CA ALA A 212 2.39 0.66 5.82
C ALA A 212 2.58 -0.40 6.92
N LYS A 213 1.64 -1.35 7.05
CA LYS A 213 1.71 -2.46 8.02
C LYS A 213 2.99 -3.29 7.86
N TRP A 214 3.45 -3.48 6.63
CA TRP A 214 4.66 -4.26 6.33
C TRP A 214 5.92 -3.41 6.19
N HIS A 215 5.83 -2.10 6.47
CA HIS A 215 6.93 -1.13 6.38
C HIS A 215 7.60 -1.13 5.00
N VAL A 216 6.79 -1.31 3.96
CA VAL A 216 7.19 -1.24 2.56
C VAL A 216 6.98 0.20 2.09
N LYS A 217 8.07 0.87 1.71
CA LYS A 217 7.98 2.08 0.89
C LYS A 217 7.58 1.69 -0.53
N ALA A 218 6.45 2.21 -1.00
CA ALA A 218 6.02 2.11 -2.39
C ALA A 218 7.10 2.70 -3.31
N LYS A 219 7.51 1.94 -4.33
CA LYS A 219 8.48 2.42 -5.33
C LYS A 219 7.83 3.34 -6.36
N ASN A 220 6.59 3.03 -6.75
CA ASN A 220 5.79 3.81 -7.68
C ASN A 220 4.47 4.13 -6.98
N PRO A 221 4.20 5.38 -6.59
CA PRO A 221 2.89 5.74 -6.07
C PRO A 221 1.85 5.55 -7.17
N PHE A 222 0.75 4.86 -6.85
CA PHE A 222 -0.39 4.77 -7.75
C PHE A 222 -1.03 6.16 -7.92
N PRO A 223 -1.48 6.53 -9.12
CA PRO A 223 -2.15 7.81 -9.30
C PRO A 223 -3.44 7.87 -8.47
N PRO A 224 -3.87 9.05 -8.00
CA PRO A 224 -5.15 9.21 -7.35
C PRO A 224 -6.30 8.86 -8.31
N ALA A 225 -7.49 8.59 -7.76
CA ALA A 225 -8.68 8.48 -8.59
C ALA A 225 -8.88 9.78 -9.39
N PRO A 226 -9.36 9.70 -10.64
CA PRO A 226 -9.62 10.86 -11.47
C PRO A 226 -10.40 11.97 -10.72
N GLY A 227 -11.49 11.65 -10.02
CA GLY A 227 -12.32 12.62 -9.32
C GLY A 227 -11.75 13.20 -8.02
N VAL A 228 -10.61 12.72 -7.53
CA VAL A 228 -10.01 13.18 -6.27
C VAL A 228 -9.04 14.32 -6.56
N ILE A 229 -9.46 15.55 -6.26
CA ILE A 229 -8.55 16.68 -6.10
C ILE A 229 -7.64 16.35 -4.92
N GLN A 230 -6.32 16.25 -5.15
CA GLN A 230 -5.37 16.09 -4.04
C GLN A 230 -5.59 17.21 -3.02
N PRO A 231 -5.61 16.94 -1.71
CA PRO A 231 -5.43 18.01 -0.74
C PRO A 231 -4.10 18.71 -1.08
N PRO A 232 -4.06 20.05 -1.09
CA PRO A 232 -2.87 20.80 -1.47
C PRO A 232 -1.73 20.38 -0.54
N GLY A 233 -0.74 19.66 -1.08
CA GLY A 233 0.40 19.19 -0.28
C GLY A 233 1.00 17.82 -0.64
N THR A 234 0.43 17.06 -1.58
CA THR A 234 1.00 15.75 -2.00
C THR A 234 1.54 15.75 -3.44
N SER A 235 2.12 16.86 -3.89
CA SER A 235 2.98 16.89 -5.07
C SER A 235 4.42 16.51 -4.69
N GLY A 236 4.70 15.21 -4.68
CA GLY A 236 6.05 14.69 -4.64
C GLY A 236 6.71 14.75 -6.02
N LEU A 237 7.20 15.95 -6.39
CA LEU A 237 8.37 16.26 -7.26
C LEU A 237 8.13 17.61 -7.97
N PRO A 238 8.85 18.68 -7.62
CA PRO A 238 8.93 19.85 -8.49
C PRO A 238 9.70 19.47 -9.77
N PRO A 239 9.35 20.04 -10.94
CA PRO A 239 10.24 19.98 -12.10
C PRO A 239 11.56 20.64 -11.71
N ASN A 240 12.67 19.90 -11.82
CA ASN A 240 14.00 20.42 -11.54
C ASN A 240 14.29 21.56 -12.54
N PRO A 241 14.35 22.84 -12.12
CA PRO A 241 14.58 23.93 -13.05
C PRO A 241 15.99 24.48 -12.85
N LEU A 242 17.02 23.64 -12.89
CA LEU A 242 18.41 24.07 -12.92
C LEU A 242 19.29 23.03 -13.65
N THR A 243 19.29 23.12 -14.97
CA THR A 243 20.48 22.84 -15.77
C THR A 243 20.92 24.17 -16.37
N PRO A 244 22.06 24.76 -15.97
CA PRO A 244 22.85 25.55 -16.90
C PRO A 244 23.44 24.65 -18.01
#